data_AF-A0A077ZUN7-F1
#
_entry.id   AF-A0A077ZUN7-F1
#
_cell.length_a   1.000
_cell.length_b   1.000
_cell.length_c   1.000
_cell.angle_alpha   90.00
_cell.angle_beta   90.00
_cell.angle_gamma   90.00
#
_symmetry.space_group_name_H-M   'P 1'
#
loop_
_entity.id
_entity.type
_entity.pdbx_description
1 polymer ?
#
loop_
_entity_poly.entity_id
_entity_poly.type
_entity_poly.pdbx_seq_one_letter_code
_entity_poly.pdbx_strand_id
1 'polypeptide(L)'
;MLLALILLLKIVKSSGDSGLFPASSNSISWQSTSFTTNKLASYANTKWLRVQEICPNCSLFGKSDFLGDIDQGSVGDCYFLAGITSVAEVDARFKKIFVNQKNNAAGLFAFNVFIKGAPTVVVVDSLIPIKTSKTPLFATIGTDQSYWGALIEKAWAKVNGNYEKIGSGYNNEGVEFLTNAPSKRISMTLLKADTLWNLVKDADNSNFVMNVDTPSNPLGDIALCQFNLPCQHTFSLISVVVIKAADNSQINLYRIRNPWKKDSKFNGKFNDTASIWKTVGLDNKTYANQAGVVIAEDGVIMMTSDEMIQAFSSITISYVNDTWITSWYDKLNDRVMSNVVPSNYYFSINQTTNMYIRLVPYNSRMYSLDCKTVNSKIILRLKDPVTLKQIAFSSNNEHTNYGLNFSESGLAAGNYLLEAYVTWAAGATIQQKVITIDKNITNNLTKTNDTQAINTPTAANKTSPPDIVQVVYSFTGNLTLDFVKMRNSSSFTISNDINGYLYGQYVQIIKYNNGSSRYEIITTESLECMCQIPVNSYPKECGFAVLLPIGAPFTKSYSASSVQ
;
A
#
# COMPACT_ATOMS: atom_id res chain seq x y z
N MET A 1 -6.97 23.21 13.57
CA MET A 1 -7.86 22.68 12.51
C MET A 1 -7.65 23.36 11.15
N LEU A 2 -7.73 24.69 11.04
CA LEU A 2 -7.51 25.41 9.78
C LEU A 2 -6.09 25.21 9.20
N LEU A 3 -5.06 25.17 10.07
CA LEU A 3 -3.68 24.86 9.66
C LEU A 3 -3.50 23.42 9.14
N ALA A 4 -4.22 22.44 9.70
CA ALA A 4 -4.15 21.04 9.26
C ALA A 4 -4.80 20.86 7.88
N LEU A 5 -5.88 21.62 7.61
CA LEU A 5 -6.53 21.67 6.30
C LEU A 5 -5.64 22.38 5.27
N ILE A 6 -4.99 23.49 5.64
CA ILE A 6 -3.99 24.18 4.80
C ILE A 6 -2.77 23.28 4.52
N LEU A 7 -2.37 22.44 5.47
CA LEU A 7 -1.31 21.44 5.28
C LEU A 7 -1.75 20.32 4.32
N LEU A 8 -2.99 19.81 4.44
CA LEU A 8 -3.59 18.87 3.48
C LEU A 8 -3.52 19.43 2.05
N LEU A 9 -3.83 20.72 1.87
CA LEU A 9 -3.89 21.36 0.55
C LEU A 9 -2.52 21.69 -0.02
N LYS A 10 -1.52 21.98 0.82
CA LYS A 10 -0.13 22.08 0.37
C LYS A 10 0.46 20.72 0.00
N ILE A 11 0.01 19.63 0.61
CA ILE A 11 0.45 18.27 0.25
C ILE A 11 -0.25 17.78 -1.03
N VAL A 12 -1.51 18.16 -1.26
CA VAL A 12 -2.19 17.98 -2.56
C VAL A 12 -1.46 18.73 -3.70
N LYS A 13 -0.64 19.75 -3.38
CA LYS A 13 0.17 20.48 -4.36
C LYS A 13 1.29 19.66 -5.01
N SER A 14 1.60 18.45 -4.51
CA SER A 14 2.57 17.53 -5.13
C SER A 14 1.96 16.26 -5.75
N SER A 15 0.66 16.03 -5.60
CA SER A 15 -0.05 14.91 -6.21
C SER A 15 -1.34 15.42 -6.83
N GLY A 16 -1.23 15.90 -8.07
CA GLY A 16 -2.39 16.28 -8.89
C GLY A 16 -3.25 15.05 -9.12
N ASP A 17 -4.27 14.85 -8.28
CA ASP A 17 -4.84 13.52 -8.19
C ASP A 17 -6.31 13.51 -7.83
N SER A 18 -7.13 13.46 -8.89
CA SER A 18 -8.52 13.01 -8.81
C SER A 18 -9.07 12.58 -10.19
N GLY A 19 -8.50 13.03 -11.33
CA GLY A 19 -8.83 12.53 -12.68
C GLY A 19 -8.18 11.20 -13.09
N LEU A 20 -7.32 10.61 -12.24
CA LEU A 20 -6.49 9.45 -12.58
C LEU A 20 -7.16 8.08 -12.32
N PHE A 21 -8.31 8.03 -11.65
CA PHE A 21 -9.02 6.78 -11.32
C PHE A 21 -10.55 6.97 -11.35
N PRO A 22 -11.14 7.16 -12.55
CA PRO A 22 -12.57 7.46 -12.69
C PRO A 22 -13.46 6.26 -12.31
N ALA A 23 -14.71 6.52 -11.97
CA ALA A 23 -15.75 5.49 -11.82
C ALA A 23 -16.15 4.92 -13.19
N SER A 24 -15.29 4.11 -13.79
CA SER A 24 -15.46 3.56 -15.14
C SER A 24 -14.86 2.16 -15.28
N SER A 25 -15.12 1.54 -16.42
CA SER A 25 -14.57 0.23 -16.79
C SER A 25 -13.04 0.19 -16.70
N ASN A 26 -12.35 1.27 -17.05
CA ASN A 26 -10.88 1.33 -17.03
C ASN A 26 -10.28 1.20 -15.62
N SER A 27 -11.02 1.60 -14.59
CA SER A 27 -10.62 1.45 -13.18
C SER A 27 -10.91 0.04 -12.65
N ILE A 28 -11.75 -0.73 -13.34
CA ILE A 28 -11.98 -2.16 -13.06
C ILE A 28 -10.94 -3.01 -13.82
N SER A 29 -10.86 -2.84 -15.13
CA SER A 29 -10.01 -3.61 -16.04
C SER A 29 -9.78 -2.87 -17.36
N TRP A 30 -8.58 -2.95 -17.93
CA TRP A 30 -8.29 -2.40 -19.26
C TRP A 30 -8.70 -3.38 -20.36
N GLN A 31 -10.01 -3.48 -20.61
CA GLN A 31 -10.59 -4.41 -21.57
C GLN A 31 -9.94 -4.28 -22.96
N SER A 32 -9.77 -5.41 -23.65
CA SER A 32 -9.22 -5.47 -25.01
C SER A 32 -7.78 -4.95 -25.16
N THR A 33 -6.98 -5.00 -24.09
CA THR A 33 -5.54 -4.66 -24.12
C THR A 33 -4.64 -5.87 -23.82
N SER A 34 -3.34 -5.79 -24.08
CA SER A 34 -2.36 -6.83 -23.68
C SER A 34 -2.03 -6.81 -22.18
N PHE A 35 -2.68 -5.95 -21.41
CA PHE A 35 -2.42 -5.75 -19.99
C PHE A 35 -3.49 -6.35 -19.07
N THR A 36 -4.59 -6.86 -19.65
CA THR A 36 -5.73 -7.47 -18.96
C THR A 36 -5.67 -8.99 -19.01
N THR A 37 -6.04 -9.63 -17.91
CA THR A 37 -6.28 -11.09 -17.85
C THR A 37 -7.74 -11.44 -18.12
N ASN A 38 -8.61 -10.42 -18.24
CA ASN A 38 -10.06 -10.52 -18.42
C ASN A 38 -10.79 -11.25 -17.29
N LYS A 39 -10.17 -11.37 -16.10
CA LYS A 39 -10.79 -11.97 -14.91
C LYS A 39 -11.93 -11.13 -14.37
N LEU A 40 -11.85 -9.80 -14.51
CA LEU A 40 -12.90 -8.88 -14.03
C LEU A 40 -13.74 -8.28 -15.17
N ALA A 41 -13.64 -8.82 -16.39
CA ALA A 41 -14.31 -8.27 -17.56
C ALA A 41 -15.85 -8.20 -17.41
N SER A 42 -16.45 -9.16 -16.70
CA SER A 42 -17.90 -9.17 -16.41
C SER A 42 -18.35 -8.02 -15.50
N TYR A 43 -17.43 -7.40 -14.76
CA TYR A 43 -17.71 -6.30 -13.84
C TYR A 43 -17.40 -4.92 -14.40
N ALA A 44 -16.84 -4.83 -15.61
CA ALA A 44 -16.38 -3.57 -16.20
C ALA A 44 -17.49 -2.50 -16.32
N ASN A 45 -18.73 -2.92 -16.56
CA ASN A 45 -19.87 -2.02 -16.71
C ASN A 45 -20.71 -1.89 -15.43
N THR A 46 -20.12 -2.21 -14.27
CA THR A 46 -20.86 -2.14 -13.01
C THR A 46 -21.14 -0.70 -12.59
N LYS A 47 -22.19 -0.52 -11.79
CA LYS A 47 -22.54 0.79 -11.21
C LYS A 47 -21.55 1.14 -10.11
N TRP A 48 -21.32 2.44 -9.94
CA TRP A 48 -20.52 2.99 -8.86
C TRP A 48 -21.41 3.87 -8.00
N LEU A 49 -21.38 3.67 -6.69
CA LEU A 49 -22.13 4.49 -5.73
C LEU A 49 -21.17 4.98 -4.65
N ARG A 50 -21.48 6.14 -4.07
CA ARG A 50 -20.73 6.64 -2.92
C ARG A 50 -20.99 5.73 -1.72
N VAL A 51 -19.98 5.53 -0.87
CA VAL A 51 -20.17 4.77 0.38
C VAL A 51 -21.32 5.34 1.23
N GLN A 52 -21.54 6.66 1.19
CA GLN A 52 -22.65 7.33 1.88
C GLN A 52 -24.04 7.03 1.27
N GLU A 53 -24.11 6.68 -0.01
CA GLU A 53 -25.37 6.28 -0.68
C GLU A 53 -25.67 4.79 -0.46
N ILE A 54 -24.62 3.99 -0.28
CA ILE A 54 -24.69 2.57 0.06
C ILE A 54 -25.11 2.41 1.52
N CYS A 55 -24.43 3.13 2.42
CA CYS A 55 -24.66 3.09 3.85
C CYS A 55 -24.59 4.49 4.48
N PRO A 56 -25.74 5.20 4.57
CA PRO A 56 -25.80 6.57 5.10
C PRO A 56 -25.33 6.72 6.54
N ASN A 57 -25.51 5.66 7.36
CA ASN A 57 -25.16 5.66 8.79
C ASN A 57 -23.79 5.03 9.08
N CYS A 58 -23.04 4.61 8.06
CA CYS A 58 -21.72 4.03 8.24
C CYS A 58 -20.67 5.10 8.57
N SER A 59 -19.61 4.68 9.23
CA SER A 59 -18.46 5.52 9.56
C SER A 59 -17.20 4.92 8.94
N LEU A 60 -16.13 5.71 8.83
CA LEU A 60 -14.87 5.21 8.27
C LEU A 60 -14.35 3.97 9.02
N PHE A 61 -14.45 3.97 10.35
CA PHE A 61 -13.88 2.97 11.26
C PHE A 61 -14.93 2.15 12.01
N GLY A 62 -16.20 2.23 11.61
CA GLY A 62 -17.28 1.46 12.26
C GLY A 62 -17.45 1.79 13.74
N LYS A 63 -17.63 0.75 14.58
CA LYS A 63 -17.96 0.82 16.00
C LYS A 63 -17.12 -0.13 16.88
N SER A 64 -16.43 -1.11 16.29
CA SER A 64 -15.65 -2.13 17.00
C SER A 64 -14.17 -2.08 16.60
N ASP A 65 -13.44 -3.17 16.88
CA ASP A 65 -12.09 -3.36 16.34
C ASP A 65 -12.10 -3.52 14.82
N PHE A 66 -10.93 -3.35 14.22
CA PHE A 66 -10.78 -3.37 12.76
C PHE A 66 -10.64 -4.76 12.16
N LEU A 67 -10.54 -5.79 13.00
CA LEU A 67 -10.41 -7.14 12.49
C LEU A 67 -11.72 -7.50 11.78
N GLY A 68 -12.87 -7.20 12.38
CA GLY A 68 -14.19 -7.41 11.78
C GLY A 68 -14.56 -6.59 10.54
N ASP A 69 -13.65 -5.83 9.93
CA ASP A 69 -14.01 -4.82 8.93
C ASP A 69 -13.87 -5.27 7.47
N ILE A 70 -13.05 -6.29 7.21
CA ILE A 70 -12.72 -6.72 5.85
C ILE A 70 -13.41 -8.02 5.46
N ASP A 71 -14.05 -8.01 4.29
CA ASP A 71 -14.41 -9.20 3.50
C ASP A 71 -14.13 -8.89 2.02
N GLN A 72 -13.34 -9.75 1.37
CA GLN A 72 -12.62 -9.52 0.11
C GLN A 72 -13.50 -9.34 -1.14
N GLY A 73 -14.72 -9.86 -1.13
CA GLY A 73 -15.57 -9.80 -2.32
C GLY A 73 -14.97 -10.53 -3.53
N SER A 74 -14.94 -9.89 -4.71
CA SER A 74 -14.75 -10.57 -6.00
C SER A 74 -13.41 -10.31 -6.72
N VAL A 75 -12.40 -9.78 -6.02
CA VAL A 75 -11.03 -9.63 -6.55
C VAL A 75 -10.07 -10.54 -5.78
N GLY A 76 -9.08 -11.13 -6.47
CA GLY A 76 -8.10 -12.06 -5.89
C GLY A 76 -6.97 -11.38 -5.11
N ASP A 77 -7.27 -10.42 -4.24
CA ASP A 77 -6.29 -9.61 -3.51
C ASP A 77 -6.20 -9.94 -2.01
N CYS A 78 -6.52 -11.18 -1.62
CA CYS A 78 -6.41 -11.71 -0.26
C CYS A 78 -5.11 -11.33 0.44
N TYR A 79 -3.98 -11.39 -0.28
CA TYR A 79 -2.66 -11.01 0.23
C TYR A 79 -2.63 -9.57 0.75
N PHE A 80 -3.27 -8.64 0.04
CA PHE A 80 -3.31 -7.23 0.39
C PHE A 80 -4.23 -7.03 1.59
N LEU A 81 -5.43 -7.58 1.52
CA LEU A 81 -6.45 -7.45 2.56
C LEU A 81 -6.04 -8.09 3.88
N ALA A 82 -5.42 -9.26 3.86
CA ALA A 82 -4.83 -9.88 5.05
C ALA A 82 -3.67 -9.02 5.60
N GLY A 83 -2.78 -8.54 4.73
CA GLY A 83 -1.66 -7.68 5.13
C GLY A 83 -2.11 -6.37 5.80
N ILE A 84 -3.07 -5.65 5.21
CA ILE A 84 -3.57 -4.40 5.81
C ILE A 84 -4.36 -4.64 7.10
N THR A 85 -5.09 -5.76 7.19
CA THR A 85 -5.82 -6.11 8.42
C THR A 85 -4.84 -6.42 9.55
N SER A 86 -3.71 -7.06 9.26
CA SER A 86 -2.68 -7.27 10.28
C SER A 86 -2.02 -5.96 10.75
N VAL A 87 -1.92 -4.93 9.89
CA VAL A 87 -1.53 -3.58 10.35
C VAL A 87 -2.62 -2.96 11.24
N ALA A 88 -3.88 -3.31 10.98
CA ALA A 88 -5.05 -2.83 11.71
C ALA A 88 -5.20 -3.41 13.13
N GLU A 89 -4.45 -4.46 13.48
CA GLU A 89 -4.38 -5.01 14.84
C GLU A 89 -3.96 -3.96 15.89
N VAL A 90 -3.18 -2.96 15.48
CA VAL A 90 -2.81 -1.82 16.34
C VAL A 90 -3.55 -0.57 15.86
N ASP A 91 -4.70 -0.32 16.49
CA ASP A 91 -5.61 0.80 16.21
C ASP A 91 -4.92 2.14 15.96
N ALA A 92 -4.00 2.52 16.86
CA ALA A 92 -3.32 3.81 16.83
C ALA A 92 -2.34 3.93 15.65
N ARG A 93 -1.70 2.82 15.25
CA ARG A 93 -0.85 2.74 14.06
C ARG A 93 -1.71 2.87 12.80
N PHE A 94 -2.79 2.11 12.74
CA PHE A 94 -3.65 2.05 11.57
C PHE A 94 -4.36 3.37 11.29
N LYS A 95 -4.95 4.02 12.31
CA LYS A 95 -5.63 5.31 12.16
C LYS A 95 -4.71 6.41 11.60
N LYS A 96 -3.40 6.40 11.88
CA LYS A 96 -2.42 7.39 11.36
C LYS A 96 -2.25 7.36 9.84
N ILE A 97 -2.59 6.23 9.21
CA ILE A 97 -2.58 6.10 7.76
C ILE A 97 -3.62 7.03 7.14
N PHE A 98 -4.74 7.29 7.82
CA PHE A 98 -5.82 8.10 7.29
C PHE A 98 -5.58 9.58 7.63
N VAL A 99 -5.43 10.40 6.59
CA VAL A 99 -5.26 11.84 6.71
C VAL A 99 -6.54 12.49 7.27
N ASN A 100 -7.69 12.07 6.76
CA ASN A 100 -8.99 12.46 7.27
C ASN A 100 -9.74 11.23 7.80
N GLN A 101 -9.97 11.24 9.10
CA GLN A 101 -10.52 10.11 9.87
C GLN A 101 -12.05 10.16 10.03
N LYS A 102 -12.73 11.10 9.36
CA LYS A 102 -14.17 11.34 9.49
C LYS A 102 -14.84 11.45 8.15
N ASN A 103 -16.15 11.15 8.14
CA ASN A 103 -17.04 11.42 7.03
C ASN A 103 -16.96 12.91 6.67
N ASN A 104 -16.98 13.21 5.38
CA ASN A 104 -16.92 14.58 4.90
C ASN A 104 -17.84 14.73 3.68
N ALA A 105 -18.45 15.92 3.56
CA ALA A 105 -19.39 16.22 2.48
C ALA A 105 -18.74 16.27 1.08
N ALA A 106 -17.41 16.26 0.99
CA ALA A 106 -16.71 16.15 -0.28
C ALA A 106 -16.63 14.70 -0.78
N GLY A 107 -16.81 13.71 0.11
CA GLY A 107 -16.64 12.30 -0.23
C GLY A 107 -15.21 11.97 -0.67
N LEU A 108 -14.21 12.68 -0.14
CA LEU A 108 -12.80 12.48 -0.45
C LEU A 108 -12.05 11.91 0.76
N PHE A 109 -11.16 10.97 0.52
CA PHE A 109 -10.35 10.33 1.54
C PHE A 109 -8.89 10.27 1.10
N ALA A 110 -7.99 10.60 2.01
CA ALA A 110 -6.57 10.63 1.75
C ALA A 110 -5.80 9.72 2.72
N PHE A 111 -4.76 9.07 2.20
CA PHE A 111 -3.96 8.09 2.92
C PHE A 111 -2.48 8.46 2.87
N ASN A 112 -1.83 8.47 4.03
CA ASN A 112 -0.37 8.51 4.18
C ASN A 112 0.18 7.11 3.96
N VAL A 113 0.68 6.84 2.76
CA VAL A 113 1.17 5.52 2.34
C VAL A 113 2.57 5.62 1.77
N PHE A 114 3.13 4.50 1.34
CA PHE A 114 4.44 4.41 0.73
C PHE A 114 4.31 3.82 -0.66
N ILE A 115 4.57 4.62 -1.68
CA ILE A 115 4.64 4.16 -3.06
C ILE A 115 6.10 4.03 -3.44
N LYS A 116 6.52 2.80 -3.77
CA LYS A 116 7.94 2.48 -4.04
C LYS A 116 8.82 2.95 -2.87
N GLY A 117 8.34 2.67 -1.66
CA GLY A 117 8.88 3.04 -0.35
C GLY A 117 9.12 4.54 -0.08
N ALA A 118 8.61 5.43 -0.93
CA ALA A 118 8.60 6.86 -0.68
C ALA A 118 7.25 7.28 -0.05
N PRO A 119 7.25 8.04 1.06
CA PRO A 119 6.04 8.60 1.65
C PRO A 119 5.25 9.38 0.60
N THR A 120 3.98 9.03 0.42
CA THR A 120 3.09 9.58 -0.59
C THR A 120 1.69 9.71 -0.03
N VAL A 121 1.01 10.81 -0.36
CA VAL A 121 -0.42 10.95 -0.06
C VAL A 121 -1.24 10.55 -1.27
N VAL A 122 -2.04 9.50 -1.11
CA VAL A 122 -2.98 9.02 -2.13
C VAL A 122 -4.38 9.49 -1.77
N VAL A 123 -5.06 10.15 -2.71
CA VAL A 123 -6.44 10.63 -2.53
C VAL A 123 -7.38 9.79 -3.39
N VAL A 124 -8.50 9.35 -2.83
CA VAL A 124 -9.60 8.70 -3.55
C VAL A 124 -10.92 9.36 -3.20
N ASP A 125 -11.85 9.38 -4.16
CA ASP A 125 -13.24 9.67 -3.86
C ASP A 125 -13.96 8.41 -3.31
N SER A 126 -15.15 8.62 -2.75
CA SER A 126 -15.95 7.59 -2.10
C SER A 126 -16.81 6.72 -3.01
N LEU A 127 -16.75 6.89 -4.34
CA LEU A 127 -17.41 5.99 -5.28
C LEU A 127 -16.71 4.64 -5.28
N ILE A 128 -17.46 3.59 -5.01
CA ILE A 128 -16.98 2.21 -5.08
C ILE A 128 -17.86 1.38 -6.03
N PRO A 129 -17.29 0.37 -6.70
CA PRO A 129 -18.05 -0.53 -7.55
C PRO A 129 -19.03 -1.34 -6.72
N ILE A 130 -20.29 -1.40 -7.14
CA ILE A 130 -21.33 -2.20 -6.48
C ILE A 130 -21.79 -3.36 -7.36
N LYS A 131 -22.22 -4.46 -6.76
CA LYS A 131 -23.06 -5.49 -7.38
C LYS A 131 -24.51 -4.99 -7.49
N THR A 132 -25.42 -5.86 -7.90
CA THR A 132 -26.86 -5.66 -7.75
C THR A 132 -27.20 -5.42 -6.26
N SER A 133 -28.15 -4.52 -5.97
CA SER A 133 -28.66 -4.23 -4.62
C SER A 133 -27.71 -3.51 -3.65
N LYS A 134 -26.86 -2.58 -4.14
CA LYS A 134 -25.96 -1.73 -3.33
C LYS A 134 -24.87 -2.48 -2.54
N THR A 135 -24.67 -3.77 -2.74
CA THR A 135 -23.56 -4.51 -2.13
C THR A 135 -22.25 -4.15 -2.82
N PRO A 136 -21.17 -3.78 -2.12
CA PRO A 136 -19.85 -3.59 -2.74
C PRO A 136 -19.38 -4.82 -3.52
N LEU A 137 -18.66 -4.61 -4.62
CA LEU A 137 -18.20 -5.69 -5.49
C LEU A 137 -16.91 -6.35 -5.00
N PHE A 138 -16.00 -5.53 -4.48
CA PHE A 138 -14.70 -5.91 -3.94
C PHE A 138 -14.76 -5.86 -2.40
N ALA A 139 -13.77 -5.31 -1.70
CA ALA A 139 -13.82 -5.19 -0.25
C ALA A 139 -15.14 -4.54 0.23
N THR A 140 -15.82 -5.23 1.14
CA THR A 140 -17.18 -4.88 1.56
C THR A 140 -17.21 -3.87 2.70
N ILE A 141 -18.42 -3.46 3.09
CA ILE A 141 -18.67 -2.73 4.33
C ILE A 141 -18.56 -3.72 5.49
N GLY A 142 -17.81 -3.36 6.53
CA GLY A 142 -17.66 -4.19 7.72
C GLY A 142 -18.97 -4.47 8.43
N THR A 143 -19.00 -5.54 9.23
CA THR A 143 -20.19 -5.94 9.99
C THR A 143 -20.62 -4.87 11.00
N ASP A 144 -19.67 -4.05 11.44
CA ASP A 144 -19.85 -2.94 12.36
C ASP A 144 -20.13 -1.59 11.67
N GLN A 145 -20.37 -1.62 10.35
CA GLN A 145 -20.62 -0.45 9.50
C GLN A 145 -19.37 0.41 9.22
N SER A 146 -18.18 -0.19 9.25
CA SER A 146 -16.93 0.41 8.74
C SER A 146 -16.83 0.33 7.21
N TYR A 147 -16.17 1.30 6.58
CA TYR A 147 -15.96 1.30 5.12
C TYR A 147 -14.52 1.57 4.69
N TRP A 148 -13.57 1.63 5.63
CA TRP A 148 -12.18 1.90 5.31
C TRP A 148 -11.58 0.86 4.35
N GLY A 149 -12.01 -0.40 4.44
CA GLY A 149 -11.54 -1.49 3.60
C GLY A 149 -11.70 -1.20 2.12
N ALA A 150 -12.92 -0.88 1.70
CA ALA A 150 -13.25 -0.52 0.32
C ALA A 150 -12.44 0.68 -0.19
N LEU A 151 -12.14 1.66 0.68
CA LEU A 151 -11.41 2.87 0.27
C LEU A 151 -9.89 2.64 0.17
N ILE A 152 -9.29 1.87 1.10
CA ILE A 152 -7.88 1.50 1.03
C ILE A 152 -7.63 0.56 -0.16
N GLU A 153 -8.52 -0.40 -0.40
CA GLU A 153 -8.46 -1.27 -1.58
C GLU A 153 -8.56 -0.46 -2.87
N LYS A 154 -9.46 0.55 -2.94
CA LYS A 154 -9.51 1.50 -4.06
C LYS A 154 -8.20 2.26 -4.23
N ALA A 155 -7.58 2.72 -3.14
CA ALA A 155 -6.28 3.39 -3.19
C ALA A 155 -5.19 2.43 -3.72
N TRP A 156 -5.20 1.17 -3.32
CA TRP A 156 -4.29 0.15 -3.82
C TRP A 156 -4.49 -0.16 -5.30
N ALA A 157 -5.74 -0.29 -5.75
CA ALA A 157 -6.09 -0.44 -7.16
C ALA A 157 -5.60 0.76 -7.98
N LYS A 158 -5.80 1.98 -7.46
CA LYS A 158 -5.36 3.22 -8.09
C LYS A 158 -3.84 3.29 -8.29
N VAL A 159 -3.05 2.97 -7.27
CA VAL A 159 -1.57 3.03 -7.39
C VAL A 159 -1.00 1.93 -8.28
N ASN A 160 -1.76 0.85 -8.49
CA ASN A 160 -1.36 -0.29 -9.33
C ASN A 160 -2.03 -0.31 -10.72
N GLY A 161 -2.89 0.66 -11.03
CA GLY A 161 -3.54 0.86 -12.33
C GLY A 161 -5.05 0.62 -12.32
N ASN A 162 -5.52 -0.54 -11.87
CA ASN A 162 -6.95 -0.90 -11.76
C ASN A 162 -7.17 -2.07 -10.79
N TYR A 163 -8.42 -2.39 -10.48
CA TYR A 163 -8.78 -3.51 -9.59
C TYR A 163 -8.31 -4.87 -10.12
N GLU A 164 -8.28 -5.09 -11.44
CA GLU A 164 -7.78 -6.37 -11.97
C GLU A 164 -6.28 -6.55 -11.71
N LYS A 165 -5.49 -5.47 -11.77
CA LYS A 165 -4.03 -5.53 -11.57
C LYS A 165 -3.63 -5.92 -10.15
N ILE A 166 -4.50 -5.73 -9.17
CA ILE A 166 -4.23 -6.11 -7.79
C ILE A 166 -4.60 -7.57 -7.49
N GLY A 167 -5.21 -8.33 -8.41
CA GLY A 167 -5.77 -9.66 -8.18
C GLY A 167 -4.81 -10.86 -8.01
N SER A 168 -3.60 -10.67 -7.48
CA SER A 168 -2.70 -11.75 -6.99
C SER A 168 -1.37 -11.17 -6.51
N GLY A 169 -0.88 -11.44 -5.30
CA GLY A 169 0.35 -10.81 -4.81
C GLY A 169 0.93 -11.44 -3.57
N TYR A 170 1.87 -10.74 -2.95
CA TYR A 170 2.55 -11.18 -1.74
C TYR A 170 2.07 -10.38 -0.52
N ASN A 171 1.86 -11.08 0.59
CA ASN A 171 1.24 -10.53 1.80
C ASN A 171 1.97 -9.32 2.41
N ASN A 172 3.28 -9.19 2.19
CA ASN A 172 4.06 -8.01 2.61
C ASN A 172 3.72 -6.75 1.80
N GLU A 173 3.16 -6.83 0.60
CA GLU A 173 2.89 -5.66 -0.24
C GLU A 173 1.95 -4.66 0.46
N GLY A 174 0.91 -5.16 1.14
CA GLY A 174 -0.02 -4.32 1.91
C GLY A 174 0.66 -3.68 3.12
N VAL A 175 1.48 -4.45 3.85
CA VAL A 175 2.21 -3.93 5.01
C VAL A 175 3.23 -2.86 4.60
N GLU A 176 3.98 -3.10 3.52
CA GLU A 176 4.93 -2.15 2.94
C GLU A 176 4.23 -0.89 2.45
N PHE A 177 3.09 -1.02 1.77
CA PHE A 177 2.28 0.12 1.31
C PHE A 177 1.85 1.02 2.47
N LEU A 178 1.45 0.46 3.61
CA LEU A 178 0.95 1.25 4.74
C LEU A 178 2.05 1.76 5.68
N THR A 179 3.14 1.01 5.83
CA THR A 179 4.12 1.25 6.93
C THR A 179 5.56 1.39 6.46
N ASN A 180 5.86 1.06 5.20
CA ASN A 180 7.22 0.91 4.69
C ASN A 180 8.08 -0.12 5.44
N ALA A 181 7.49 -0.95 6.30
CA ALA A 181 8.26 -1.91 7.06
C ALA A 181 8.90 -2.95 6.13
N PRO A 182 10.14 -3.38 6.40
CA PRO A 182 10.71 -4.52 5.72
C PRO A 182 10.07 -5.81 6.22
N SER A 183 9.99 -6.81 5.35
CA SER A 183 9.40 -8.11 5.68
C SER A 183 10.35 -9.25 5.35
N LYS A 184 10.37 -10.27 6.20
CA LYS A 184 11.09 -11.52 5.98
C LYS A 184 10.08 -12.65 5.82
N ARG A 185 10.13 -13.29 4.65
CA ARG A 185 9.37 -14.51 4.37
C ARG A 185 10.22 -15.73 4.63
N ILE A 186 9.71 -16.67 5.41
CA ILE A 186 10.39 -17.89 5.83
C ILE A 186 9.54 -19.07 5.38
N SER A 187 10.18 -20.04 4.70
CA SER A 187 9.50 -21.28 4.32
C SER A 187 9.17 -22.09 5.56
N MET A 188 7.91 -22.53 5.67
CA MET A 188 7.45 -23.31 6.81
C MET A 188 8.15 -24.68 6.87
N THR A 189 8.58 -25.21 5.73
CA THR A 189 9.35 -26.46 5.63
C THR A 189 10.73 -26.40 6.29
N LEU A 190 11.24 -25.21 6.59
CA LEU A 190 12.53 -25.01 7.27
C LEU A 190 12.37 -24.90 8.80
N LEU A 191 11.14 -24.86 9.30
CA LEU A 191 10.85 -24.61 10.71
C LEU A 191 10.42 -25.90 11.42
N LYS A 192 10.92 -26.06 12.64
CA LYS A 192 10.43 -27.06 13.61
C LYS A 192 9.47 -26.39 14.59
N ALA A 193 8.64 -27.19 15.27
CA ALA A 193 7.60 -26.69 16.19
C ALA A 193 8.13 -25.68 17.23
N ASP A 194 9.24 -26.00 17.91
CA ASP A 194 9.83 -25.11 18.92
C ASP A 194 10.41 -23.83 18.32
N THR A 195 11.04 -23.94 17.14
CA THR A 195 11.61 -22.78 16.44
C THR A 195 10.51 -21.85 15.95
N LEU A 196 9.42 -22.40 15.40
CA LEU A 196 8.24 -21.63 14.99
C LEU A 196 7.64 -20.91 16.20
N TRP A 197 7.47 -21.61 17.32
CA TRP A 197 6.87 -21.02 18.52
C TRP A 197 7.67 -19.84 19.04
N ASN A 198 8.99 -20.00 19.22
CA ASN A 198 9.84 -18.92 19.70
C ASN A 198 9.87 -17.75 18.70
N LEU A 199 9.97 -18.04 17.40
CA LEU A 199 9.96 -17.01 16.36
C LEU A 199 8.68 -16.16 16.40
N VAL A 200 7.50 -16.79 16.44
CA VAL A 200 6.23 -16.07 16.45
C VAL A 200 6.02 -15.35 17.77
N LYS A 201 6.34 -16.00 18.90
CA LYS A 201 6.24 -15.38 20.23
C LYS A 201 7.09 -14.11 20.32
N ASP A 202 8.32 -14.13 19.82
CA ASP A 202 9.22 -12.97 19.85
C ASP A 202 8.71 -11.84 18.93
N ALA A 203 8.16 -12.19 17.77
CA ALA A 203 7.55 -11.24 16.86
C ALA A 203 6.26 -10.61 17.44
N ASP A 204 5.40 -11.41 18.07
CA ASP A 204 4.19 -10.96 18.77
C ASP A 204 4.54 -10.01 19.93
N ASN A 205 5.51 -10.39 20.77
CA ASN A 205 6.03 -9.52 21.85
C ASN A 205 6.59 -8.19 21.34
N SER A 206 7.09 -8.17 20.10
CA SER A 206 7.62 -6.97 19.45
C SER A 206 6.54 -6.15 18.71
N ASN A 207 5.27 -6.57 18.74
CA ASN A 207 4.17 -6.01 17.95
C ASN A 207 4.49 -5.92 16.44
N PHE A 208 5.24 -6.90 15.94
CA PHE A 208 5.48 -7.05 14.52
C PHE A 208 4.26 -7.63 13.82
N VAL A 209 4.07 -7.22 12.57
CA VAL A 209 2.94 -7.67 11.76
C VAL A 209 3.30 -9.02 11.14
N MET A 210 2.41 -10.01 11.28
CA MET A 210 2.68 -11.38 10.82
C MET A 210 1.56 -11.90 9.91
N ASN A 211 1.96 -12.68 8.91
CA ASN A 211 1.05 -13.35 7.98
C ASN A 211 1.53 -14.76 7.67
N VAL A 212 0.62 -15.65 7.28
CA VAL A 212 0.93 -17.01 6.82
C VAL A 212 0.20 -17.31 5.52
N ASP A 213 0.81 -18.11 4.65
CA ASP A 213 0.26 -18.44 3.33
C ASP A 213 0.08 -19.95 3.17
N THR A 214 -1.11 -20.37 2.73
CA THR A 214 -1.34 -21.77 2.36
C THR A 214 -0.63 -22.12 1.04
N PRO A 215 -0.35 -23.41 0.78
CA PRO A 215 0.30 -23.83 -0.46
C PRO A 215 -0.46 -23.42 -1.73
N SER A 216 0.27 -23.15 -2.81
CA SER A 216 -0.33 -22.88 -4.13
C SER A 216 -1.09 -24.08 -4.67
N ASN A 217 -2.14 -23.83 -5.45
CA ASN A 217 -2.91 -24.87 -6.14
C ASN A 217 -3.33 -24.38 -7.54
N PRO A 218 -3.35 -25.23 -8.59
CA PRO A 218 -3.82 -24.83 -9.91
C PRO A 218 -5.26 -24.28 -9.95
N LEU A 219 -6.11 -24.71 -9.02
CA LEU A 219 -7.49 -24.21 -8.87
C LEU A 219 -7.57 -22.96 -7.96
N GLY A 220 -6.43 -22.44 -7.50
CA GLY A 220 -6.36 -21.29 -6.63
C GLY A 220 -7.03 -21.52 -5.27
N ASP A 221 -7.75 -20.50 -4.82
CA ASP A 221 -8.42 -20.38 -3.53
C ASP A 221 -9.77 -21.11 -3.46
N ILE A 222 -10.22 -21.69 -4.58
CA ILE A 222 -11.37 -22.60 -4.65
C ILE A 222 -11.01 -24.00 -4.16
N ALA A 223 -9.73 -24.39 -4.24
CA ALA A 223 -9.26 -25.67 -3.72
C ALA A 223 -9.10 -25.62 -2.19
N LEU A 224 -9.33 -26.77 -1.56
CA LEU A 224 -9.09 -26.97 -0.13
C LEU A 224 -7.73 -27.63 0.09
N CYS A 225 -6.95 -27.03 0.97
CA CYS A 225 -5.69 -27.49 1.50
C CYS A 225 -5.91 -28.18 2.86
N GLN A 226 -4.83 -28.51 3.57
CA GLN A 226 -4.91 -29.14 4.89
C GLN A 226 -5.85 -28.37 5.83
N PHE A 227 -6.56 -29.14 6.65
CA PHE A 227 -7.57 -28.65 7.60
C PHE A 227 -8.77 -27.89 6.99
N ASN A 228 -9.12 -28.16 5.73
CA ASN A 228 -10.16 -27.45 4.96
C ASN A 228 -9.88 -25.95 4.77
N LEU A 229 -8.62 -25.52 4.89
CA LEU A 229 -8.25 -24.14 4.59
C LEU A 229 -8.24 -23.93 3.06
N PRO A 230 -8.64 -22.77 2.52
CA PRO A 230 -8.42 -22.45 1.12
C PRO A 230 -6.92 -22.49 0.76
N CYS A 231 -6.59 -23.11 -0.37
CA CYS A 231 -5.25 -23.05 -0.94
C CYS A 231 -4.93 -21.65 -1.49
N GLN A 232 -3.66 -21.36 -1.74
CA GLN A 232 -3.20 -20.09 -2.33
C GLN A 232 -3.80 -18.85 -1.65
N HIS A 233 -3.90 -18.88 -0.32
CA HIS A 233 -4.60 -17.87 0.47
C HIS A 233 -3.74 -17.39 1.63
N THR A 234 -3.86 -16.10 1.95
CA THR A 234 -3.11 -15.46 3.04
C THR A 234 -4.02 -15.26 4.25
N PHE A 235 -3.49 -15.57 5.43
CA PHE A 235 -4.11 -15.30 6.72
C PHE A 235 -3.27 -14.29 7.51
N SER A 236 -3.93 -13.49 8.34
CA SER A 236 -3.28 -12.70 9.39
C SER A 236 -2.89 -13.63 10.53
N LEU A 237 -1.65 -13.58 11.03
CA LEU A 237 -1.25 -14.27 12.26
C LEU A 237 -1.26 -13.24 13.39
N ILE A 238 -2.31 -13.28 14.21
CA ILE A 238 -2.66 -12.21 15.15
C ILE A 238 -1.79 -12.27 16.40
N SER A 239 -1.71 -13.44 17.03
CA SER A 239 -0.99 -13.58 18.30
C SER A 239 -0.69 -15.04 18.63
N VAL A 240 0.16 -15.25 19.63
CA VAL A 240 0.27 -16.55 20.31
C VAL A 240 -0.64 -16.61 21.54
N VAL A 241 -1.11 -17.80 21.88
CA VAL A 241 -1.98 -18.05 23.04
C VAL A 241 -1.42 -19.25 23.81
N VAL A 242 -1.27 -19.10 25.12
CA VAL A 242 -0.82 -20.19 26.01
C VAL A 242 -1.98 -20.60 26.91
N ILE A 243 -2.39 -21.85 26.78
CA ILE A 243 -3.34 -22.50 27.68
C ILE A 243 -2.56 -23.35 28.67
N LYS A 244 -2.97 -23.34 29.94
CA LYS A 244 -2.42 -24.19 30.98
C LYS A 244 -3.44 -25.27 31.37
N ALA A 245 -3.01 -26.53 31.24
CA ALA A 245 -3.78 -27.67 31.72
C ALA A 245 -3.82 -27.72 33.25
N ALA A 246 -4.65 -28.61 33.81
CA ALA A 246 -4.82 -28.74 35.25
C ALA A 246 -3.52 -29.13 35.99
N ASP A 247 -2.62 -29.86 35.32
CA ASP A 247 -1.27 -30.21 35.81
C ASP A 247 -0.23 -29.10 35.56
N ASN A 248 -0.67 -27.92 35.15
CA ASN A 248 0.16 -26.76 34.79
C ASN A 248 1.04 -26.95 33.54
N SER A 249 0.87 -28.03 32.77
CA SER A 249 1.49 -28.17 31.45
C SER A 249 0.94 -27.15 30.47
N GLN A 250 1.78 -26.70 29.53
CA GLN A 250 1.43 -25.64 28.57
C GLN A 250 1.01 -26.23 27.23
N ILE A 251 -0.05 -25.67 26.66
CA ILE A 251 -0.50 -25.89 25.30
C ILE A 251 -0.38 -24.57 24.56
N ASN A 252 0.43 -24.59 23.50
CA ASN A 252 0.80 -23.43 22.71
C ASN A 252 -0.03 -23.38 21.44
N LEU A 253 -0.77 -22.28 21.25
CA LEU A 253 -1.66 -22.06 20.12
C LEU A 253 -1.33 -20.76 19.37
N TYR A 254 -1.63 -20.75 18.08
CA TYR A 254 -1.54 -19.61 17.18
C TYR A 254 -2.95 -19.16 16.86
N ARG A 255 -3.24 -17.88 17.11
CA ARG A 255 -4.48 -17.24 16.68
C ARG A 255 -4.25 -16.63 15.30
N ILE A 256 -4.91 -17.17 14.28
CA ILE A 256 -4.86 -16.66 12.92
C ILE A 256 -6.24 -16.17 12.49
N ARG A 257 -6.30 -15.39 11.41
CA ARG A 257 -7.55 -14.88 10.86
C ARG A 257 -7.63 -14.94 9.34
N ASN A 258 -8.76 -15.46 8.86
CA ASN A 258 -9.12 -15.47 7.45
C ASN A 258 -9.73 -14.12 7.03
N PRO A 259 -9.18 -13.42 6.00
CA PRO A 259 -9.75 -12.18 5.50
C PRO A 259 -11.18 -12.31 4.92
N TRP A 260 -11.69 -13.53 4.69
CA TRP A 260 -13.08 -13.77 4.26
C TRP A 260 -14.09 -13.79 5.40
N LYS A 261 -13.67 -13.61 6.67
CA LYS A 261 -14.53 -13.77 7.86
C LYS A 261 -15.25 -15.13 7.88
N LYS A 262 -14.53 -16.17 7.47
CA LYS A 262 -15.03 -17.53 7.41
C LYS A 262 -14.01 -18.49 7.95
N ASP A 263 -14.45 -19.37 8.83
CA ASP A 263 -13.68 -20.49 9.33
C ASP A 263 -13.73 -21.64 8.33
N SER A 264 -14.67 -21.59 7.36
CA SER A 264 -14.69 -22.45 6.17
C SER A 264 -14.72 -23.95 6.50
N LYS A 265 -15.38 -24.31 7.62
CA LYS A 265 -15.39 -25.68 8.17
C LYS A 265 -14.00 -26.19 8.52
N PHE A 266 -13.14 -25.30 9.02
CA PHE A 266 -11.85 -25.67 9.59
C PHE A 266 -12.02 -26.85 10.54
N ASN A 267 -11.29 -27.94 10.27
CA ASN A 267 -11.44 -29.20 10.99
C ASN A 267 -10.18 -29.59 11.79
N GLY A 268 -9.37 -28.61 12.18
CA GLY A 268 -8.28 -28.82 13.14
C GLY A 268 -8.77 -29.09 14.55
N LYS A 269 -7.83 -29.44 15.43
CA LYS A 269 -8.04 -29.86 16.82
C LYS A 269 -8.77 -28.81 17.66
N PHE A 270 -8.51 -27.54 17.38
CA PHE A 270 -9.05 -26.38 18.09
C PHE A 270 -10.04 -25.58 17.23
N ASN A 271 -10.83 -26.26 16.40
CA ASN A 271 -11.98 -25.61 15.75
C ASN A 271 -13.02 -25.14 16.77
N ASP A 272 -13.83 -24.15 16.43
CA ASP A 272 -14.81 -23.48 17.31
C ASP A 272 -15.76 -24.41 18.06
N THR A 273 -16.17 -25.51 17.41
CA THR A 273 -17.12 -26.46 17.99
C THR A 273 -16.45 -27.60 18.76
N ALA A 274 -15.12 -27.61 18.85
CA ALA A 274 -14.36 -28.68 19.46
C ALA A 274 -14.69 -28.84 20.95
N SER A 275 -14.97 -30.06 21.38
CA SER A 275 -15.25 -30.37 22.79
C SER A 275 -14.07 -30.06 23.72
N ILE A 276 -12.85 -30.02 23.19
CA ILE A 276 -11.63 -29.69 23.94
C ILE A 276 -11.72 -28.31 24.61
N TRP A 277 -12.50 -27.38 24.05
CA TRP A 277 -12.73 -26.06 24.62
C TRP A 277 -13.44 -26.08 25.98
N LYS A 278 -14.19 -27.16 26.27
CA LYS A 278 -14.88 -27.38 27.55
C LYS A 278 -13.96 -27.97 28.62
N THR A 279 -12.74 -28.38 28.28
CA THR A 279 -11.78 -28.93 29.22
C THR A 279 -11.40 -27.88 30.26
N VAL A 280 -11.45 -28.26 31.55
CA VAL A 280 -11.04 -27.42 32.67
C VAL A 280 -9.52 -27.49 32.83
N GLY A 281 -8.85 -26.34 32.74
CA GLY A 281 -7.42 -26.21 32.94
C GLY A 281 -7.05 -25.66 34.32
N LEU A 282 -5.89 -25.00 34.39
CA LEU A 282 -5.42 -24.36 35.62
C LEU A 282 -6.44 -23.32 36.15
N ASP A 283 -6.48 -23.14 37.46
CA ASP A 283 -7.34 -22.18 38.17
C ASP A 283 -8.85 -22.38 37.89
N ASN A 284 -9.27 -23.61 37.57
CA ASN A 284 -10.65 -23.97 37.24
C ASN A 284 -11.23 -23.17 36.03
N LYS A 285 -10.36 -22.65 35.16
CA LYS A 285 -10.75 -21.97 33.92
C LYS A 285 -10.75 -22.94 32.76
N THR A 286 -11.82 -22.94 31.97
CA THR A 286 -11.87 -23.75 30.74
C THR A 286 -10.84 -23.28 29.72
N TYR A 287 -10.44 -24.15 28.81
CA TYR A 287 -9.53 -23.79 27.72
C TYR A 287 -10.07 -22.64 26.87
N ALA A 288 -11.38 -22.60 26.61
CA ALA A 288 -12.02 -21.47 25.93
C ALA A 288 -11.84 -20.15 26.69
N ASN A 289 -12.00 -20.16 28.02
CA ASN A 289 -11.85 -18.98 28.86
C ASN A 289 -10.39 -18.49 28.90
N GLN A 290 -9.42 -19.41 28.94
CA GLN A 290 -8.00 -19.05 28.90
C GLN A 290 -7.60 -18.48 27.54
N ALA A 291 -8.12 -19.05 26.45
CA ALA A 291 -7.79 -18.65 25.09
C ALA A 291 -8.63 -17.47 24.55
N GLY A 292 -9.69 -17.08 25.24
CA GLY A 292 -10.60 -16.01 24.80
C GLY A 292 -11.27 -16.32 23.46
N VAL A 293 -11.68 -17.57 23.24
CA VAL A 293 -12.34 -18.00 21.99
C VAL A 293 -13.77 -17.48 21.96
N VAL A 294 -14.16 -16.94 20.80
CA VAL A 294 -15.54 -16.63 20.45
C VAL A 294 -16.01 -17.76 19.53
N ILE A 295 -17.17 -18.36 19.81
CA ILE A 295 -17.75 -19.40 18.94
C ILE A 295 -18.65 -18.68 17.94
N ALA A 296 -18.10 -18.35 16.77
CA ALA A 296 -18.81 -17.63 15.73
C ALA A 296 -18.07 -17.79 14.38
N GLU A 297 -18.80 -17.71 13.26
CA GLU A 297 -18.16 -17.64 11.94
C GLU A 297 -17.56 -16.24 11.73
N ASP A 298 -16.42 -15.98 12.35
CA ASP A 298 -15.72 -14.69 12.36
C ASP A 298 -14.36 -14.72 11.63
N GLY A 299 -13.93 -15.91 11.20
CA GLY A 299 -12.68 -16.16 10.50
C GLY A 299 -11.49 -16.38 11.42
N VAL A 300 -11.67 -16.40 12.76
CA VAL A 300 -10.59 -16.58 13.72
C VAL A 300 -10.37 -18.06 13.99
N ILE A 301 -9.16 -18.53 13.71
CA ILE A 301 -8.80 -19.95 13.83
C ILE A 301 -7.67 -20.11 14.85
N MET A 302 -7.77 -21.15 15.68
CA MET A 302 -6.73 -21.56 16.62
C MET A 302 -6.04 -22.82 16.12
N MET A 303 -4.71 -22.80 16.04
CA MET A 303 -3.91 -23.94 15.57
C MET A 303 -2.75 -24.23 16.52
N THR A 304 -2.30 -25.48 16.58
CA THR A 304 -1.04 -25.89 17.23
C THR A 304 0.16 -25.69 16.30
N SER A 305 1.39 -25.78 16.80
CA SER A 305 2.61 -25.69 15.96
C SER A 305 2.62 -26.76 14.85
N ASP A 306 2.21 -27.98 15.16
CA ASP A 306 2.20 -29.08 14.19
C ASP A 306 1.16 -28.84 13.10
N GLU A 307 -0.01 -28.29 13.44
CA GLU A 307 -1.03 -27.92 12.47
C GLU A 307 -0.57 -26.75 11.61
N MET A 308 0.09 -25.73 12.19
CA MET A 308 0.67 -24.62 11.44
C MET A 308 1.69 -25.10 10.40
N ILE A 309 2.58 -26.02 10.78
CA ILE A 309 3.62 -26.57 9.89
C ILE A 309 3.01 -27.41 8.76
N GLN A 310 1.93 -28.15 9.03
CA GLN A 310 1.21 -28.93 8.02
C GLN A 310 0.36 -28.07 7.08
N ALA A 311 -0.23 -26.99 7.61
CA ALA A 311 -1.20 -26.15 6.91
C ALA A 311 -0.57 -25.13 5.96
N PHE A 312 0.55 -24.52 6.36
CA PHE A 312 1.09 -23.34 5.70
C PHE A 312 2.41 -23.63 5.00
N SER A 313 2.63 -22.92 3.88
CA SER A 313 3.86 -22.99 3.09
C SER A 313 4.92 -21.98 3.54
N SER A 314 4.48 -20.84 4.10
CA SER A 314 5.37 -19.80 4.59
C SER A 314 4.75 -18.96 5.70
N ILE A 315 5.63 -18.36 6.50
CA ILE A 315 5.33 -17.26 7.41
C ILE A 315 6.08 -16.01 6.95
N THR A 316 5.41 -14.86 6.99
CA THR A 316 6.01 -13.55 6.74
C THR A 316 5.95 -12.73 8.02
N ILE A 317 7.09 -12.20 8.45
CA ILE A 317 7.19 -11.27 9.59
C ILE A 317 7.64 -9.91 9.05
N SER A 318 6.84 -8.89 9.33
CA SER A 318 7.10 -7.51 8.93
C SER A 318 7.53 -6.72 10.17
N TYR A 319 8.76 -6.20 10.13
CA TYR A 319 9.42 -5.54 11.25
C TYR A 319 8.95 -4.10 11.39
N VAL A 320 7.65 -3.92 11.60
CA VAL A 320 7.02 -2.61 11.75
C VAL A 320 7.54 -1.97 13.02
N ASN A 321 8.01 -0.73 12.91
CA ASN A 321 8.41 0.07 14.04
C ASN A 321 7.98 1.53 13.81
N ASP A 322 7.05 2.00 14.63
CA ASP A 322 6.44 3.33 14.50
C ASP A 322 7.42 4.49 14.78
N THR A 323 8.63 4.18 15.27
CA THR A 323 9.70 5.15 15.51
C THR A 323 10.70 5.26 14.36
N TRP A 324 10.64 4.35 13.38
CA TRP A 324 11.52 4.38 12.23
C TRP A 324 11.23 5.58 11.34
N ILE A 325 12.30 6.17 10.78
CA ILE A 325 12.20 7.27 9.83
C ILE A 325 12.70 6.79 8.49
N THR A 326 11.92 7.03 7.43
CA THR A 326 12.31 6.63 6.08
C THR A 326 13.07 7.75 5.39
N SER A 327 14.27 7.45 4.88
CA SER A 327 14.98 8.26 3.88
C SER A 327 15.06 7.48 2.56
N TRP A 328 15.21 8.17 1.43
CA TRP A 328 15.28 7.51 0.13
C TRP A 328 16.07 8.34 -0.88
N TYR A 329 16.55 7.66 -1.90
CA TYR A 329 17.25 8.18 -3.05
C TYR A 329 16.61 7.61 -4.32
N ASP A 330 16.07 8.50 -5.13
CA ASP A 330 15.38 8.11 -6.37
C ASP A 330 16.37 8.07 -7.53
N LYS A 331 16.38 6.96 -8.28
CA LYS A 331 17.20 6.83 -9.48
C LYS A 331 16.38 6.35 -10.68
N LEU A 332 15.91 7.31 -11.45
CA LEU A 332 15.18 7.05 -12.68
C LEU A 332 16.15 6.68 -13.80
N ASN A 333 15.76 5.72 -14.65
CA ASN A 333 16.50 5.33 -15.86
C ASN A 333 17.95 4.89 -15.60
N ASP A 334 18.17 4.08 -14.56
CA ASP A 334 19.49 3.53 -14.24
C ASP A 334 19.99 2.50 -15.26
N ARG A 335 20.56 2.98 -16.38
CA ARG A 335 21.09 2.13 -17.46
C ARG A 335 22.41 1.45 -17.13
N VAL A 336 23.01 1.74 -15.98
CA VAL A 336 24.31 1.18 -15.56
C VAL A 336 24.12 -0.14 -14.82
N MET A 337 23.08 -0.20 -13.97
CA MET A 337 22.89 -1.35 -13.10
C MET A 337 22.46 -2.60 -13.87
N SER A 338 23.22 -3.67 -13.69
CA SER A 338 22.97 -4.99 -14.27
C SER A 338 23.37 -6.09 -13.29
N ASN A 339 23.39 -7.33 -13.75
CA ASN A 339 23.84 -8.48 -12.97
C ASN A 339 25.38 -8.55 -12.83
N VAL A 340 26.12 -7.76 -13.61
CA VAL A 340 27.59 -7.73 -13.63
C VAL A 340 28.18 -6.34 -13.33
N VAL A 341 27.47 -5.26 -13.66
CA VAL A 341 27.87 -3.87 -13.37
C VAL A 341 26.96 -3.30 -12.28
N PRO A 342 27.49 -2.90 -11.11
CA PRO A 342 26.67 -2.31 -10.06
C PRO A 342 26.42 -0.82 -10.25
N SER A 343 25.37 -0.34 -9.59
CA SER A 343 25.26 1.06 -9.19
C SER A 343 25.86 1.26 -7.82
N ASN A 344 26.77 2.24 -7.72
CA ASN A 344 27.50 2.56 -6.50
C ASN A 344 26.87 3.76 -5.80
N TYR A 345 26.67 3.62 -4.49
CA TYR A 345 26.15 4.66 -3.60
C TYR A 345 27.11 4.81 -2.41
N TYR A 346 27.57 6.03 -2.17
CA TYR A 346 28.44 6.33 -1.02
C TYR A 346 27.64 7.09 0.03
N PHE A 347 27.73 6.66 1.28
CA PHE A 347 27.10 7.34 2.41
C PHE A 347 27.94 7.22 3.68
N SER A 348 27.65 8.07 4.66
CA SER A 348 28.30 8.08 5.95
C SER A 348 27.26 8.10 7.06
N ILE A 349 27.54 7.42 8.16
CA ILE A 349 26.79 7.55 9.41
C ILE A 349 27.75 7.91 10.54
N ASN A 350 27.34 8.85 11.39
CA ASN A 350 28.19 9.46 12.43
C ASN A 350 28.16 8.71 13.77
N GLN A 351 27.25 7.76 13.93
CA GLN A 351 27.10 6.92 15.11
C GLN A 351 26.56 5.55 14.71
N THR A 352 26.74 4.56 15.57
CA THR A 352 26.11 3.24 15.38
C THR A 352 24.59 3.42 15.31
N THR A 353 23.99 2.90 14.25
CA THR A 353 22.60 3.19 13.89
C THR A 353 21.85 1.91 13.53
N ASN A 354 20.74 1.65 14.21
CA ASN A 354 19.82 0.57 13.83
C ASN A 354 19.12 0.98 12.53
N MET A 355 19.30 0.21 11.47
CA MET A 355 18.78 0.58 10.15
C MET A 355 18.48 -0.61 9.26
N TYR A 356 17.71 -0.35 8.22
CA TYR A 356 17.45 -1.27 7.14
C TYR A 356 17.72 -0.59 5.79
N ILE A 357 18.44 -1.27 4.91
CA ILE A 357 18.80 -0.76 3.58
C ILE A 357 18.20 -1.67 2.52
N ARG A 358 17.35 -1.15 1.64
CA ARG A 358 16.75 -1.93 0.55
C ARG A 358 16.69 -1.17 -0.77
N LEU A 359 16.54 -1.93 -1.85
CA LEU A 359 16.27 -1.40 -3.18
C LEU A 359 14.88 -1.85 -3.60
N VAL A 360 14.01 -0.88 -3.88
CA VAL A 360 12.61 -1.13 -4.20
C VAL A 360 12.40 -0.82 -5.69
N PRO A 361 12.29 -1.84 -6.56
CA PRO A 361 12.00 -1.62 -7.97
C PRO A 361 10.51 -1.27 -8.18
N TYR A 362 10.16 -0.95 -9.43
CA TYR A 362 8.74 -0.93 -9.81
C TYR A 362 8.14 -2.32 -9.65
N ASN A 363 6.93 -2.37 -9.08
CA ASN A 363 6.19 -3.60 -8.93
C ASN A 363 5.91 -4.20 -10.32
N SER A 364 6.09 -5.51 -10.44
CA SER A 364 5.91 -6.20 -11.72
C SER A 364 4.50 -6.02 -12.31
N ARG A 365 3.48 -5.75 -11.48
CA ARG A 365 2.11 -5.39 -11.87
C ARG A 365 2.04 -4.25 -12.90
N MET A 366 2.98 -3.33 -12.85
CA MET A 366 3.01 -2.14 -13.69
C MET A 366 3.52 -2.43 -15.12
N TYR A 367 4.02 -3.65 -15.39
CA TYR A 367 4.44 -4.07 -16.73
C TYR A 367 3.33 -4.82 -17.49
N SER A 368 3.48 -4.91 -18.82
CA SER A 368 2.62 -5.77 -19.67
C SER A 368 2.75 -7.23 -19.28
N LEU A 369 1.72 -8.05 -19.56
CA LEU A 369 1.73 -9.46 -19.21
C LEU A 369 2.91 -10.20 -19.87
N ASP A 370 3.22 -9.83 -21.12
CA ASP A 370 4.33 -10.41 -21.89
C ASP A 370 5.73 -10.06 -21.34
N CYS A 371 5.83 -9.09 -20.42
CA CYS A 371 7.09 -8.70 -19.77
C CYS A 371 7.30 -9.36 -18.38
N LYS A 372 6.41 -10.26 -17.95
CA LYS A 372 6.41 -10.88 -16.61
C LYS A 372 6.95 -12.31 -16.57
N THR A 373 7.82 -12.70 -17.50
CA THR A 373 8.19 -14.12 -17.67
C THR A 373 9.11 -14.69 -16.58
N VAL A 374 9.72 -13.84 -15.75
CA VAL A 374 10.62 -14.23 -14.65
C VAL A 374 10.64 -13.14 -13.55
N ASN A 375 11.04 -13.50 -12.34
CA ASN A 375 11.29 -12.54 -11.27
C ASN A 375 12.66 -11.86 -11.44
N SER A 376 12.74 -10.60 -11.03
CA SER A 376 13.98 -9.84 -10.94
C SER A 376 14.84 -10.35 -9.78
N LYS A 377 16.16 -10.35 -9.95
CA LYS A 377 17.10 -10.67 -8.86
C LYS A 377 17.83 -9.40 -8.45
N ILE A 378 17.71 -9.02 -7.18
CA ILE A 378 18.35 -7.84 -6.60
C ILE A 378 19.46 -8.31 -5.68
N ILE A 379 20.67 -7.75 -5.83
CA ILE A 379 21.80 -8.04 -4.95
C ILE A 379 22.31 -6.72 -4.38
N LEU A 380 22.50 -6.67 -3.06
CA LEU A 380 23.10 -5.56 -2.35
C LEU A 380 24.40 -6.01 -1.67
N ARG A 381 25.46 -5.25 -1.85
CA ARG A 381 26.74 -5.43 -1.14
C ARG A 381 27.11 -4.14 -0.44
N LEU A 382 27.28 -4.20 0.87
CA LEU A 382 27.84 -3.10 1.66
C LEU A 382 29.32 -3.36 1.85
N LYS A 383 30.17 -2.37 1.58
CA LYS A 383 31.63 -2.46 1.64
C LYS A 383 32.22 -1.26 2.37
N ASP A 384 33.40 -1.48 2.93
CA ASP A 384 34.30 -0.39 3.29
C ASP A 384 34.80 0.28 1.99
N PRO A 385 34.69 1.61 1.84
CA PRO A 385 34.97 2.30 0.58
C PRO A 385 36.45 2.37 0.22
N VAL A 386 37.37 2.11 1.17
CA VAL A 386 38.82 2.20 0.95
C VAL A 386 39.41 0.81 0.70
N THR A 387 39.14 -0.14 1.60
CA THR A 387 39.66 -1.51 1.54
C THR A 387 38.83 -2.41 0.63
N LEU A 388 37.60 -1.99 0.26
CA LEU A 388 36.63 -2.75 -0.51
C LEU A 388 36.19 -4.07 0.14
N LYS A 389 36.50 -4.27 1.43
CA LYS A 389 36.07 -5.43 2.20
C LYS A 389 34.54 -5.43 2.34
N GLN A 390 33.90 -6.55 2.01
CA GLN A 390 32.47 -6.72 2.19
C GLN A 390 32.11 -6.79 3.68
N ILE A 391 31.15 -5.96 4.08
CA ILE A 391 30.59 -5.85 5.43
C ILE A 391 29.29 -6.63 5.51
N ALA A 392 28.42 -6.49 4.51
CA ALA A 392 27.15 -7.18 4.46
C ALA A 392 26.73 -7.50 3.01
N PHE A 393 25.85 -8.49 2.86
CA PHE A 393 25.37 -8.97 1.58
C PHE A 393 23.90 -9.37 1.68
N SER A 394 23.15 -9.09 0.63
CA SER A 394 21.77 -9.55 0.46
C SER A 394 21.50 -9.91 -0.99
N SER A 395 20.68 -10.94 -1.23
CA SER A 395 20.28 -11.40 -2.56
C SER A 395 18.82 -11.83 -2.51
N ASN A 396 17.94 -11.04 -3.13
CA ASN A 396 16.49 -11.20 -3.06
C ASN A 396 15.84 -10.90 -4.42
N ASN A 397 14.50 -10.83 -4.44
CA ASN A 397 13.73 -10.45 -5.61
C ASN A 397 12.79 -9.28 -5.28
N GLU A 398 12.08 -8.78 -6.30
CA GLU A 398 11.14 -7.66 -6.19
C GLU A 398 9.96 -7.91 -5.25
N HIS A 399 9.71 -9.17 -4.89
CA HIS A 399 8.55 -9.58 -4.10
C HIS A 399 8.88 -9.79 -2.62
N THR A 400 10.04 -10.39 -2.33
CA THR A 400 10.49 -10.56 -0.94
C THR A 400 11.08 -9.28 -0.36
N ASN A 401 11.53 -8.36 -1.23
CA ASN A 401 12.03 -7.01 -0.93
C ASN A 401 12.98 -6.92 0.29
N TYR A 402 13.68 -8.02 0.56
CA TYR A 402 14.58 -8.12 1.71
C TYR A 402 15.93 -7.49 1.34
N GLY A 403 16.41 -6.62 2.20
CA GLY A 403 17.62 -5.83 2.03
C GLY A 403 18.73 -6.25 2.99
N LEU A 404 19.56 -5.29 3.38
CA LEU A 404 20.55 -5.44 4.44
C LEU A 404 19.90 -5.04 5.76
N ASN A 405 19.93 -5.95 6.74
CA ASN A 405 19.26 -5.77 8.02
C ASN A 405 20.28 -5.53 9.14
N PHE A 406 20.21 -4.35 9.76
CA PHE A 406 20.97 -3.96 10.94
C PHE A 406 20.05 -3.47 12.07
N SER A 407 18.78 -3.88 12.07
CA SER A 407 17.78 -3.39 13.00
C SER A 407 18.03 -3.79 14.46
N GLU A 408 18.70 -4.92 14.69
CA GLU A 408 19.05 -5.43 16.03
C GLU A 408 20.50 -5.11 16.40
N SER A 409 21.45 -5.31 15.48
CA SER A 409 22.89 -5.16 15.74
C SER A 409 23.43 -3.73 15.56
N GLY A 410 22.73 -2.90 14.80
CA GLY A 410 23.22 -1.60 14.35
C GLY A 410 24.31 -1.69 13.28
N LEU A 411 24.35 -0.71 12.38
CA LEU A 411 25.50 -0.46 11.51
C LEU A 411 26.41 0.53 12.22
N ALA A 412 27.70 0.21 12.37
CA ALA A 412 28.66 1.06 13.08
C ALA A 412 28.82 2.46 12.44
N ALA A 413 29.33 3.43 13.19
CA ALA A 413 29.72 4.72 12.60
C ALA A 413 30.81 4.51 11.53
N GLY A 414 30.71 5.19 10.39
CA GLY A 414 31.69 5.05 9.32
C GLY A 414 31.22 5.55 7.97
N ASN A 415 32.08 5.34 6.97
CA ASN A 415 31.83 5.59 5.56
C ASN A 415 31.59 4.26 4.86
N TYR A 416 30.66 4.24 3.91
CA TYR A 416 30.18 3.02 3.28
C TYR A 416 30.02 3.18 1.77
N LEU A 417 30.38 2.12 1.05
CA LEU A 417 30.02 1.91 -0.35
C LEU A 417 28.94 0.83 -0.41
N LEU A 418 27.77 1.19 -0.92
CA LEU A 418 26.71 0.25 -1.28
C LEU A 418 26.75 0.01 -2.80
N GLU A 419 27.01 -1.22 -3.19
CA GLU A 419 26.85 -1.69 -4.56
C GLU A 419 25.49 -2.38 -4.69
N ALA A 420 24.69 -1.94 -5.66
CA ALA A 420 23.44 -2.58 -6.03
C ALA A 420 23.57 -3.22 -7.41
N TYR A 421 23.10 -4.45 -7.56
CA TYR A 421 23.01 -5.18 -8.83
C TYR A 421 21.57 -5.63 -9.05
N VAL A 422 21.18 -5.71 -10.33
CA VAL A 422 19.88 -6.25 -10.70
C VAL A 422 19.99 -7.14 -11.94
N THR A 423 19.43 -8.33 -11.87
CA THR A 423 19.00 -9.06 -13.05
C THR A 423 17.55 -8.71 -13.27
N TRP A 424 17.27 -7.98 -14.34
CA TRP A 424 15.90 -7.64 -14.70
C TRP A 424 15.17 -8.84 -15.27
N ALA A 425 13.87 -8.90 -14.99
CA ALA A 425 12.98 -9.76 -15.76
C ALA A 425 13.06 -9.42 -17.26
N ALA A 426 12.92 -10.42 -18.13
CA ALA A 426 12.98 -10.21 -19.58
C ALA A 426 11.91 -9.18 -20.01
N GLY A 427 12.35 -7.99 -20.43
CA GLY A 427 11.47 -6.91 -20.89
C GLY A 427 11.11 -5.82 -19.85
N ALA A 428 11.74 -5.79 -18.68
CA ALA A 428 11.51 -4.72 -17.70
C ALA A 428 11.98 -3.34 -18.21
N THR A 429 11.19 -2.29 -17.93
CA THR A 429 11.60 -0.89 -18.14
C THR A 429 12.33 -0.39 -16.89
N ILE A 430 13.49 0.23 -17.08
CA ILE A 430 14.47 0.51 -16.03
C ILE A 430 14.10 1.79 -15.27
N GLN A 431 13.46 1.67 -14.11
CA GLN A 431 13.39 2.75 -13.12
C GLN A 431 13.49 2.15 -11.70
N GLN A 432 14.24 2.78 -10.79
CA GLN A 432 14.50 2.23 -9.46
C GLN A 432 14.58 3.31 -8.38
N LYS A 433 14.42 2.90 -7.12
CA LYS A 433 14.65 3.75 -5.95
C LYS A 433 15.47 2.97 -4.91
N VAL A 434 16.51 3.60 -4.37
CA VAL A 434 17.27 3.11 -3.21
C VAL A 434 16.66 3.73 -1.97
N ILE A 435 16.34 2.95 -0.95
CA ILE A 435 15.63 3.42 0.23
C ILE A 435 16.46 3.08 1.47
N THR A 436 16.66 4.08 2.31
CA THR A 436 17.47 3.98 3.52
C THR A 436 16.65 4.49 4.69
N ILE A 437 16.26 3.64 5.63
CA ILE A 437 15.36 4.06 6.71
C ILE A 437 16.22 4.51 7.92
N ASP A 438 16.44 5.82 8.12
CA ASP A 438 16.75 6.42 9.44
C ASP A 438 16.65 7.99 9.50
N LYS A 439 16.67 8.53 10.74
CA LYS A 439 16.73 9.93 11.26
C LYS A 439 18.11 10.58 11.22
N ASN A 440 19.21 9.82 11.27
CA ASN A 440 20.57 10.36 11.50
C ASN A 440 21.45 10.38 10.24
N ILE A 441 20.87 10.12 9.07
CA ILE A 441 21.62 10.22 7.81
C ILE A 441 21.73 11.70 7.44
N THR A 442 22.89 12.30 7.70
CA THR A 442 23.26 13.56 7.06
C THR A 442 23.25 13.36 5.54
N ASN A 443 22.41 14.15 4.84
CA ASN A 443 22.04 14.15 3.41
C ASN A 443 23.18 14.11 2.35
N ASN A 444 24.14 13.19 2.44
CA ASN A 444 25.27 13.11 1.50
C ASN A 444 25.36 11.72 0.85
N LEU A 445 24.27 11.29 0.20
CA LEU A 445 24.38 10.22 -0.81
C LEU A 445 24.95 10.85 -2.10
N THR A 446 26.23 10.63 -2.37
CA THR A 446 26.90 11.13 -3.58
C THR A 446 27.28 9.98 -4.51
N LYS A 447 26.92 10.09 -5.79
CA LYS A 447 27.30 9.15 -6.87
C LYS A 447 28.43 9.77 -7.70
N THR A 448 29.43 8.98 -8.13
CA THR A 448 30.62 9.48 -8.83
C THR A 448 30.77 9.10 -10.31
N ASN A 449 29.87 8.32 -10.94
CA ASN A 449 30.11 7.80 -12.30
C ASN A 449 28.93 8.03 -13.27
N ASP A 450 28.85 9.22 -13.88
CA ASP A 450 27.89 9.54 -14.96
C ASP A 450 28.54 9.78 -16.35
N THR A 451 29.83 9.52 -16.50
CA THR A 451 30.53 9.72 -17.78
C THR A 451 30.96 8.41 -18.41
N GLN A 452 30.01 7.59 -18.86
CA GLN A 452 30.27 6.68 -20.00
C GLN A 452 29.04 6.63 -20.90
N ALA A 453 29.18 7.19 -22.10
CA ALA A 453 28.27 6.93 -23.22
C ALA A 453 28.43 5.45 -23.61
N ILE A 454 27.44 4.63 -23.26
CA ILE A 454 27.41 3.22 -23.63
C ILE A 454 26.29 3.04 -24.66
N ASN A 455 26.66 2.48 -25.80
CA ASN A 455 25.81 2.16 -26.94
C ASN A 455 24.51 1.48 -26.48
N THR A 456 23.39 2.09 -26.84
CA THR A 456 22.02 1.59 -26.60
C THR A 456 21.84 0.21 -27.24
N PRO A 457 21.45 -0.83 -26.48
CA PRO A 457 20.72 -1.94 -27.07
C PRO A 457 19.42 -1.37 -27.64
N THR A 458 19.12 -1.70 -28.90
CA THR A 458 17.86 -1.38 -29.57
C THR A 458 16.70 -1.94 -28.75
N ALA A 459 16.09 -1.10 -27.91
CA ALA A 459 14.81 -1.41 -27.30
C ALA A 459 13.79 -1.48 -28.43
N ALA A 460 13.34 -2.69 -28.79
CA ALA A 460 12.20 -2.86 -29.68
C ALA A 460 11.04 -2.01 -29.15
N ASN A 461 10.36 -1.29 -30.05
CA ASN A 461 9.17 -0.49 -29.74
C ASN A 461 8.15 -1.35 -28.99
N LYS A 462 8.08 -1.19 -27.66
CA LYS A 462 7.12 -1.88 -26.82
C LYS A 462 6.01 -0.91 -26.45
N THR A 463 4.77 -1.38 -26.57
CA THR A 463 3.56 -0.69 -26.13
C THR A 463 3.65 -0.44 -24.63
N SER A 464 3.64 0.83 -24.23
CA SER A 464 3.49 1.21 -22.83
C SER A 464 2.03 1.01 -22.39
N PRO A 465 1.74 0.82 -21.10
CA PRO A 465 0.38 0.93 -20.59
C PRO A 465 -0.29 2.22 -21.09
N PRO A 466 -1.62 2.30 -21.20
CA PRO A 466 -2.30 3.55 -21.51
C PRO A 466 -1.79 4.65 -20.55
N ASP A 467 -1.36 5.78 -21.09
CA ASP A 467 -0.92 6.90 -20.26
C ASP A 467 -2.06 7.30 -19.34
N ILE A 468 -1.77 7.34 -18.04
CA ILE A 468 -2.66 7.98 -17.08
C ILE A 468 -2.56 9.47 -17.41
N VAL A 469 -3.52 10.02 -18.15
CA VAL A 469 -3.52 11.43 -18.55
C VAL A 469 -3.60 12.30 -17.30
N GLN A 470 -2.46 12.87 -16.90
CA GLN A 470 -2.38 13.80 -15.79
C GLN A 470 -2.84 15.19 -16.25
N VAL A 471 -4.09 15.53 -15.95
CA VAL A 471 -4.55 16.90 -16.11
C VAL A 471 -4.13 17.70 -14.88
N VAL A 472 -3.18 18.62 -15.06
CA VAL A 472 -2.72 19.53 -14.02
C VAL A 472 -3.78 20.62 -13.79
N TYR A 473 -4.59 20.48 -12.74
CA TYR A 473 -5.42 21.58 -12.25
C TYR A 473 -4.55 22.57 -11.46
N SER A 474 -4.47 23.81 -11.94
CA SER A 474 -3.80 24.90 -11.22
C SER A 474 -4.75 25.54 -10.22
N PHE A 475 -4.43 25.38 -8.92
CA PHE A 475 -5.17 25.97 -7.82
C PHE A 475 -5.12 27.50 -7.85
N THR A 476 -6.26 28.12 -7.57
CA THR A 476 -6.40 29.58 -7.46
C THR A 476 -5.89 30.15 -6.13
N GLY A 477 -5.58 29.28 -5.16
CA GLY A 477 -5.14 29.69 -3.82
C GLY A 477 -6.29 30.07 -2.89
N ASN A 478 -7.53 29.92 -3.34
CA ASN A 478 -8.73 30.11 -2.55
C ASN A 478 -9.41 28.76 -2.35
N LEU A 479 -9.34 28.26 -1.11
CA LEU A 479 -9.81 26.93 -0.75
C LEU A 479 -11.27 26.67 -1.12
N THR A 480 -12.15 27.65 -0.91
CA THR A 480 -13.57 27.50 -1.23
C THR A 480 -13.79 27.47 -2.74
N LEU A 481 -13.08 28.30 -3.51
CA LEU A 481 -13.18 28.31 -4.98
C LEU A 481 -12.56 27.06 -5.60
N ASP A 482 -11.45 26.58 -5.05
CA ASP A 482 -10.76 25.38 -5.53
C ASP A 482 -11.58 24.11 -5.23
N PHE A 483 -12.25 24.03 -4.07
CA PHE A 483 -13.21 22.97 -3.78
C PHE A 483 -14.42 22.99 -4.72
N VAL A 484 -14.94 24.18 -5.04
CA VAL A 484 -16.06 24.34 -5.99
C VAL A 484 -15.62 23.97 -7.42
N LYS A 485 -14.41 24.34 -7.84
CA LYS A 485 -13.88 24.01 -9.17
C LYS A 485 -13.49 22.53 -9.32
N MET A 486 -12.95 21.89 -8.29
CA MET A 486 -12.73 20.43 -8.26
C MET A 486 -14.04 19.66 -8.34
N ARG A 487 -15.09 20.17 -7.68
CA ARG A 487 -16.45 19.60 -7.72
C ARG A 487 -17.14 19.72 -9.08
N ASN A 488 -16.75 20.71 -9.89
CA ASN A 488 -17.35 21.02 -11.20
C ASN A 488 -16.41 20.69 -12.39
N SER A 489 -15.29 20.00 -12.13
CA SER A 489 -14.40 19.51 -13.18
C SER A 489 -15.12 18.45 -14.02
N SER A 490 -14.90 18.43 -15.33
CA SER A 490 -15.36 17.32 -16.20
C SER A 490 -14.73 15.98 -15.83
N SER A 491 -13.72 15.97 -14.96
CA SER A 491 -13.14 14.78 -14.32
C SER A 491 -13.90 14.31 -13.06
N PHE A 492 -14.85 15.12 -12.55
CA PHE A 492 -15.74 14.85 -11.41
C PHE A 492 -17.17 15.30 -11.73
N THR A 493 -17.88 14.53 -12.55
CA THR A 493 -19.29 14.80 -12.75
C THR A 493 -20.08 14.42 -11.49
N ILE A 494 -20.49 15.42 -10.72
CA ILE A 494 -21.59 15.30 -9.75
C ILE A 494 -22.79 16.01 -10.38
N SER A 495 -23.83 15.27 -10.74
CA SER A 495 -25.16 15.85 -10.93
C SER A 495 -26.07 15.40 -9.80
N ASN A 496 -26.77 16.36 -9.19
CA ASN A 496 -28.23 16.44 -9.23
C ASN A 496 -28.65 17.73 -8.50
N ASP A 497 -29.62 18.45 -9.06
CA ASP A 497 -30.41 19.43 -8.32
C ASP A 497 -31.72 18.78 -7.82
N ILE A 498 -32.51 19.56 -7.07
CA ILE A 498 -33.73 19.10 -6.41
C ILE A 498 -34.98 19.16 -7.31
N ASN A 499 -34.85 19.48 -8.61
CA ASN A 499 -35.92 19.40 -9.61
C ASN A 499 -35.49 19.11 -11.08
N GLY A 500 -34.24 18.75 -11.38
CA GLY A 500 -33.76 18.46 -12.74
C GLY A 500 -33.24 19.65 -13.55
N TYR A 501 -32.97 20.84 -12.98
CA TYR A 501 -32.32 21.95 -13.68
C TYR A 501 -31.12 22.56 -12.92
N LEU A 502 -29.94 22.52 -13.57
CA LEU A 502 -28.76 23.33 -13.24
C LEU A 502 -28.67 24.50 -14.22
N TYR A 503 -28.69 25.74 -13.72
CA TYR A 503 -28.34 26.92 -14.52
C TYR A 503 -26.88 27.33 -14.31
N GLY A 504 -26.20 27.59 -15.42
CA GLY A 504 -25.01 28.44 -15.45
C GLY A 504 -24.03 28.12 -16.57
N GLN A 505 -23.94 29.01 -17.56
CA GLN A 505 -22.66 29.42 -18.15
C GLN A 505 -22.51 30.92 -17.87
N TYR A 506 -21.61 31.23 -16.91
CA TYR A 506 -21.17 32.53 -16.39
C TYR A 506 -22.22 33.55 -15.89
N VAL A 507 -21.97 34.06 -14.67
CA VAL A 507 -22.77 35.12 -14.04
C VAL A 507 -21.82 36.25 -13.61
N GLN A 508 -22.11 37.48 -14.04
CA GLN A 508 -21.42 38.66 -13.56
C GLN A 508 -22.27 39.36 -12.49
N ILE A 509 -21.62 39.83 -11.42
CA ILE A 509 -22.26 40.64 -10.36
C ILE A 509 -22.08 42.11 -10.71
N ILE A 510 -23.19 42.81 -10.92
CA ILE A 510 -23.19 44.27 -11.06
C ILE A 510 -23.59 44.86 -9.71
N LYS A 511 -22.71 45.70 -9.16
CA LYS A 511 -22.95 46.43 -7.90
C LYS A 511 -23.40 47.84 -8.21
N TYR A 512 -24.48 48.28 -7.58
CA TYR A 512 -24.98 49.64 -7.66
C TYR A 512 -24.45 50.48 -6.50
N ASN A 513 -24.33 51.79 -6.72
CA ASN A 513 -23.78 52.74 -5.73
C ASN A 513 -24.63 52.86 -4.45
N ASN A 514 -25.88 52.38 -4.47
CA ASN A 514 -26.74 52.29 -3.28
C ASN A 514 -26.50 51.01 -2.45
N GLY A 515 -25.49 50.20 -2.80
CA GLY A 515 -25.13 48.98 -2.10
C GLY A 515 -25.90 47.73 -2.53
N SER A 516 -26.89 47.84 -3.41
CA SER A 516 -27.59 46.67 -3.98
C SER A 516 -26.77 46.01 -5.10
N SER A 517 -26.98 44.72 -5.32
CA SER A 517 -26.30 43.96 -6.39
C SER A 517 -27.31 43.15 -7.18
N ARG A 518 -27.14 43.06 -8.50
CA ARG A 518 -27.90 42.15 -9.37
C ARG A 518 -26.96 41.23 -10.14
N TYR A 519 -27.45 40.03 -10.45
CA TYR A 519 -26.76 39.03 -11.24
C TYR A 519 -27.29 39.07 -12.68
N GLU A 520 -26.39 39.08 -13.66
CA GLU A 520 -26.76 39.15 -15.09
C GLU A 520 -25.92 38.12 -15.89
N ILE A 521 -26.53 37.50 -16.91
CA ILE A 521 -25.95 36.42 -17.73
C ILE A 521 -25.58 36.99 -19.11
N ILE A 522 -24.35 36.74 -19.58
CA ILE A 522 -23.86 37.22 -20.88
C ILE A 522 -23.25 36.04 -21.66
N THR A 523 -23.66 35.85 -22.92
CA THR A 523 -23.14 34.82 -23.83
C THR A 523 -22.46 35.45 -25.05
N THR A 524 -21.29 34.94 -25.43
CA THR A 524 -20.73 35.11 -26.79
C THR A 524 -19.88 33.89 -27.16
N GLU A 525 -20.28 33.17 -28.21
CA GLU A 525 -19.53 32.06 -28.83
C GLU A 525 -18.56 32.57 -29.91
N SER A 526 -17.39 31.91 -30.03
CA SER A 526 -16.93 31.27 -31.28
C SER A 526 -15.71 30.37 -30.99
N LEU A 527 -15.78 29.11 -31.40
CA LEU A 527 -14.79 28.04 -31.14
C LEU A 527 -14.23 27.59 -32.49
N GLU A 528 -12.93 27.77 -32.73
CA GLU A 528 -12.20 27.11 -33.82
C GLU A 528 -11.24 26.07 -33.24
N CYS A 529 -11.39 24.83 -33.71
CA CYS A 529 -10.47 23.72 -33.50
C CYS A 529 -9.27 23.84 -34.44
N MET A 530 -8.04 23.58 -33.93
CA MET A 530 -7.02 22.87 -34.71
C MET A 530 -6.14 22.02 -33.80
N CYS A 531 -6.18 20.70 -34.03
CA CYS A 531 -5.16 19.75 -33.61
C CYS A 531 -4.02 19.75 -34.63
N GLN A 532 -2.78 19.87 -34.16
CA GLN A 532 -1.64 19.19 -34.78
C GLN A 532 -0.76 18.59 -33.68
N ILE A 533 -0.66 17.25 -33.69
CA ILE A 533 0.26 16.46 -32.88
C ILE A 533 1.55 16.26 -33.70
N PRO A 534 2.74 16.64 -33.20
CA PRO A 534 4.01 16.24 -33.78
C PRO A 534 4.48 14.86 -33.29
N VAL A 535 5.20 14.17 -34.17
CA VAL A 535 5.43 12.72 -34.24
C VAL A 535 6.47 12.15 -33.24
N ASN A 536 7.02 12.90 -32.29
CA ASN A 536 8.01 12.35 -31.35
C ASN A 536 7.70 12.70 -29.89
N SER A 537 6.86 11.85 -29.33
CA SER A 537 6.37 11.78 -27.96
C SER A 537 7.46 11.51 -26.92
N TYR A 538 7.70 12.52 -26.08
CA TYR A 538 8.27 12.46 -24.73
C TYR A 538 7.71 13.68 -23.97
N PRO A 539 7.25 13.56 -22.73
CA PRO A 539 7.40 14.66 -21.80
C PRO A 539 8.59 14.37 -20.90
N LYS A 540 9.65 15.16 -21.09
CA LYS A 540 10.63 15.45 -20.04
C LYS A 540 9.93 16.38 -19.03
N GLU A 541 9.55 15.89 -17.86
CA GLU A 541 9.47 16.74 -16.66
C GLU A 541 9.97 15.95 -15.45
N CYS A 542 11.20 16.25 -15.06
CA CYS A 542 11.83 15.82 -13.82
C CYS A 542 11.58 16.90 -12.77
N GLY A 543 10.87 16.57 -11.70
CA GLY A 543 10.68 17.48 -10.57
C GLY A 543 11.93 17.58 -9.70
N PHE A 544 12.42 18.81 -9.51
CA PHE A 544 13.44 19.17 -8.53
C PHE A 544 12.90 19.00 -7.10
N ALA A 545 13.71 18.44 -6.20
CA ALA A 545 13.53 18.61 -4.76
C ALA A 545 14.84 19.11 -4.14
N VAL A 546 14.81 20.37 -3.68
CA VAL A 546 15.82 20.94 -2.79
C VAL A 546 15.46 20.52 -1.37
N LEU A 547 16.39 19.85 -0.69
CA LEU A 547 16.25 19.40 0.69
C LEU A 547 16.20 20.60 1.64
N LEU A 548 15.15 20.70 2.45
CA LEU A 548 15.15 21.45 3.70
C LEU A 548 15.07 20.45 4.87
N PRO A 549 15.78 20.67 5.98
CA PRO A 549 15.74 19.78 7.13
C PRO A 549 14.43 19.92 7.93
N ILE A 550 13.81 18.80 8.31
CA ILE A 550 12.62 18.75 9.17
C ILE A 550 13.06 18.49 10.62
N GLY A 551 12.82 19.45 11.54
CA GLY A 551 12.99 19.24 12.98
C GLY A 551 13.25 20.44 13.92
N ALA A 552 13.40 21.68 13.46
CA ALA A 552 13.68 22.83 14.35
C ALA A 552 12.41 23.62 14.78
N PRO A 553 12.29 24.06 16.06
CA PRO A 553 11.21 24.96 16.49
C PRO A 553 11.32 26.35 15.85
N PHE A 554 10.15 26.93 15.56
CA PHE A 554 9.95 28.09 14.70
C PHE A 554 10.35 29.42 15.41
N THR A 555 11.63 29.80 15.39
CA THR A 555 12.08 31.21 15.51
C THR A 555 13.55 31.35 15.12
N LYS A 556 13.83 31.75 13.87
CA LYS A 556 14.83 32.79 13.54
C LYS A 556 14.86 33.12 12.04
N SER A 557 14.71 34.41 11.78
CA SER A 557 14.91 35.13 10.53
C SER A 557 16.39 35.29 10.18
N TYR A 558 16.79 35.12 8.91
CA TYR A 558 17.97 35.79 8.38
C TYR A 558 17.77 36.29 6.94
N SER A 559 18.27 37.51 6.76
CA SER A 559 18.25 38.42 5.63
C SER A 559 19.28 38.05 4.55
N ALA A 560 18.91 38.24 3.28
CA ALA A 560 19.83 38.14 2.15
C ALA A 560 20.46 39.52 1.88
N SER A 561 21.80 39.59 1.87
CA SER A 561 22.55 40.70 1.28
C SER A 561 22.94 40.34 -0.15
N SER A 562 22.59 41.20 -1.09
CA SER A 562 23.01 41.14 -2.50
C SER A 562 24.41 41.74 -2.68
N VAL A 563 25.28 41.06 -3.44
CA VAL A 563 26.45 41.63 -4.14
C VAL A 563 26.69 40.70 -5.35
N GLN A 564 26.74 41.12 -6.61
CA GLN A 564 26.62 42.41 -7.30
C GLN A 564 25.93 42.17 -8.65
#